data_AF-F3GL19-F1
#
_entry.id   AF-F3GL19-F1
#
_cell.length_a   1.000
_cell.length_b   1.000
_cell.length_c   1.000
_cell.angle_alpha   90.00
_cell.angle_beta   90.00
_cell.angle_gamma   90.00
#
_symmetry.space_group_name_H-M   'P 1'
#
loop_
_entity.id
_entity.type
_entity.pdbx_description
1 polymer ?
#
loop_
_entity_poly.entity_id
_entity_poly.type
_entity_poly.pdbx_seq_one_letter_code
_entity_poly.pdbx_strand_id
1 'polypeptide(L)' 'KTLIITDSNLSPLAKRANSVLLVNEGSSFAFRSLSATLCLCQALFIAVAYRLELKVDEITRTGRV' A
#
# COMPACT_ATOMS: atom_id res chain seq x y z
N LYS A 1 10.58 6.16 -9.69
CA LYS A 1 9.40 5.36 -10.07
C LYS A 1 8.28 5.66 -9.09
N THR A 2 7.06 5.92 -9.55
CA THR A 2 5.90 6.29 -8.73
C THR A 2 4.88 5.15 -8.73
N LEU A 3 4.41 4.78 -7.54
CA LEU A 3 3.31 3.85 -7.35
C LEU A 3 2.18 4.60 -6.62
N ILE A 4 0.96 4.47 -7.12
CA ILE A 4 -0.22 5.13 -6.57
C ILE A 4 -1.20 4.07 -6.08
N ILE A 5 -1.75 4.28 -4.89
CA ILE A 5 -2.89 3.53 -4.36
C ILE A 5 -4.10 4.46 -4.41
N THR A 6 -5.17 4.06 -5.08
CA THR A 6 -6.37 4.90 -5.27
C THR A 6 -7.60 4.05 -5.53
N ASP A 7 -8.79 4.58 -5.27
CA ASP A 7 -10.06 3.93 -5.56
C ASP A 7 -10.52 4.13 -7.02
N SER A 8 -9.85 5.00 -7.79
CA SER A 8 -10.24 5.26 -9.18
C SER A 8 -9.07 5.60 -10.09
N ASN A 9 -9.20 5.27 -11.37
CA ASN A 9 -8.23 5.67 -12.40
C ASN A 9 -8.47 7.10 -12.94
N LEU A 10 -9.37 7.86 -12.31
CA LEU A 10 -9.74 9.20 -12.75
C LEU A 10 -8.73 10.26 -12.30
N SER A 11 -7.93 9.95 -11.28
CA SER A 11 -6.91 10.87 -10.76
C SER A 11 -5.89 11.23 -11.85
N PRO A 12 -5.61 12.52 -12.09
CA PRO A 12 -4.51 12.93 -12.97
C PRO A 12 -3.15 12.38 -12.55
N LEU A 13 -2.99 12.01 -11.27
CA LEU A 13 -1.78 11.39 -10.76
C LEU A 13 -1.63 9.94 -11.27
N ALA A 14 -2.73 9.19 -11.40
CA ALA A 14 -2.72 7.80 -11.89
C ALA A 14 -2.16 7.72 -13.33
N LYS A 15 -2.48 8.71 -14.17
CA LYS A 15 -1.97 8.81 -15.55
C LYS A 15 -0.45 8.98 -15.64
N ARG A 16 0.18 9.53 -14.60
CA ARG A 16 1.63 9.77 -14.53
C ARG A 16 2.37 8.72 -13.68
N ALA A 17 1.65 7.74 -13.14
CA ALA A 17 2.23 6.72 -12.29
C ALA A 17 2.89 5.61 -13.11
N ASN A 18 4.00 5.06 -12.61
CA ASN A 18 4.56 3.84 -13.19
C ASN A 18 3.70 2.61 -12.88
N SER A 19 2.98 2.65 -11.76
CA SER A 19 2.08 1.56 -11.35
C SER A 19 0.93 2.13 -10.53
N VAL A 20 -0.27 1.59 -10.74
CA VAL A 20 -1.48 1.98 -10.01
C VAL A 20 -2.07 0.73 -9.38
N LEU A 21 -2.25 0.76 -8.06
CA LEU A 21 -2.96 -0.25 -7.29
C LEU A 21 -4.36 0.30 -6.99
N LEU A 22 -5.37 -0.29 -7.61
CA LEU A 22 -6.76 0.08 -7.37
C LEU A 22 -7.25 -0.61 -6.10
N VAL A 23 -7.74 0.16 -5.14
CA VAL A 23 -8.32 -0.34 -3.89
C VAL A 23 -9.69 0.27 -3.71
N ASN A 24 -10.71 -0.57 -3.78
CA ASN A 24 -12.06 -0.15 -3.47
C ASN A 24 -12.27 -0.22 -1.96
N GLU A 25 -12.67 0.90 -1.36
CA GLU A 25 -12.99 0.97 0.06
C GLU A 25 -14.51 0.97 0.25
N GLY A 26 -14.98 0.18 1.21
CA GLY A 26 -16.37 0.25 1.64
C GLY A 26 -16.66 1.63 2.23
N SER A 27 -17.70 2.31 1.73
CA SER A 27 -18.18 3.57 2.30
C SER A 27 -19.55 3.38 2.93
N SER A 28 -19.72 3.84 4.18
CA SER A 28 -21.02 3.89 4.86
C SER A 28 -21.16 5.24 5.56
N PHE A 29 -22.30 5.93 5.39
CA PHE A 29 -22.59 7.21 6.05
C PHE A 29 -21.44 8.25 5.99
N ALA A 30 -20.93 8.53 4.78
CA ALA A 30 -19.82 9.46 4.54
C ALA A 30 -18.46 9.07 5.15
N PHE A 31 -18.34 7.94 5.84
CA PHE A 31 -17.05 7.37 6.23
C PHE A 31 -16.54 6.45 5.14
N ARG A 32 -15.31 6.71 4.68
CA ARG A 32 -14.56 5.76 3.86
C ARG A 32 -13.71 4.90 4.78
N SER A 33 -13.80 3.59 4.62
CA SER A 33 -12.87 2.67 5.28
C SER A 33 -11.44 2.93 4.79
N LEU A 34 -10.45 2.66 5.65
CA LEU A 34 -9.03 2.58 5.31
C LEU A 34 -8.51 1.14 5.41
N SER A 35 -9.36 0.20 5.82
CA SER A 35 -8.95 -1.16 6.16
C SER A 35 -8.39 -1.91 4.95
N ALA A 36 -8.98 -1.74 3.76
CA ALA A 36 -8.48 -2.44 2.57
C ALA A 36 -7.12 -1.89 2.13
N THR A 37 -6.93 -0.57 2.20
CA THR A 37 -5.67 0.12 1.89
C THR A 37 -4.58 -0.29 2.86
N LEU A 38 -4.86 -0.33 4.17
CA LEU A 38 -3.91 -0.79 5.18
C LEU A 38 -3.54 -2.26 4.98
N CYS A 39 -4.52 -3.12 4.71
CA CYS A 39 -4.29 -4.54 4.42
C CYS A 39 -3.40 -4.73 3.19
N LEU A 40 -3.66 -3.97 2.11
CA LEU A 40 -2.81 -3.98 0.92
C LEU A 40 -1.37 -3.55 1.23
N CYS A 41 -1.20 -2.45 1.97
CA CYS A 41 0.11 -1.97 2.38
C CYS A 41 0.88 -3.01 3.21
N GLN A 42 0.20 -3.68 4.14
CA GLN A 42 0.79 -4.75 4.95
C GLN A 42 1.21 -5.95 4.10
N ALA A 43 0.33 -6.40 3.20
CA ALA A 43 0.65 -7.49 2.28
C ALA A 43 1.84 -7.14 1.37
N LEU A 44 1.89 -5.89 0.87
CA LEU A 44 3.01 -5.40 0.06
C LEU A 44 4.31 -5.40 0.85
N PHE A 45 4.28 -4.93 2.10
CA PHE A 45 5.44 -4.95 2.99
C PHE A 45 5.97 -6.37 3.18
N ILE A 46 5.09 -7.33 3.51
CA ILE A 46 5.47 -8.73 3.71
C ILE A 46 6.04 -9.33 2.42
N ALA A 47 5.39 -9.10 1.28
CA ALA A 47 5.86 -9.61 -0.01
C ALA A 47 7.24 -9.06 -0.39
N VAL A 48 7.48 -7.77 -0.13
CA VAL A 48 8.79 -7.14 -0.36
C VAL A 48 9.83 -7.68 0.61
N ALA A 49 9.50 -7.80 1.89
CA ALA A 49 10.41 -8.36 2.90
C ALA A 49 10.81 -9.81 2.56
N TYR A 50 9.85 -10.63 2.12
CA TYR A 50 10.11 -12.00 1.68
C TYR A 50 11.01 -12.04 0.45
N ARG A 51 10.74 -11.19 -0.55
CA ARG A 51 11.57 -11.09 -1.75
C ARG A 51 13.01 -10.63 -1.45
N LEU A 52 13.18 -9.81 -0.42
CA LEU A 52 14.48 -9.33 0.03
C LEU A 52 15.18 -10.27 1.03
N GLU A 53 14.55 -11.41 1.36
CA GLU A 53 15.03 -12.38 2.36
C GLU A 53 15.33 -11.74 3.73
N LEU A 54 14.61 -10.68 4.09
CA LEU A 54 14.82 -9.97 5.37
C LEU A 54 14.51 -10.90 6.54
N LYS A 55 15.46 -11.04 7.45
CA LYS A 55 15.24 -11.75 8.71
C LYS A 55 14.40 -10.88 9.64
N VAL A 56 13.45 -11.48 10.35
CA VAL A 56 12.56 -10.76 11.31
C VAL A 56 13.34 -9.96 12.36
N ASP A 57 14.52 -10.44 12.76
CA ASP A 57 15.44 -9.71 13.66
C ASP A 57 15.97 -8.38 13.06
N GLU A 58 16.19 -8.32 11.75
CA GLU A 58 16.67 -7.11 11.06
C GLU A 58 15.54 -6.09 10.87
N ILE A 59 14.31 -6.56 10.69
CA ILE A 59 13.11 -5.72 10.59
C ILE A 59 12.90 -4.94 11.89
N THR A 60 13.09 -5.59 13.04
CA THR A 60 12.90 -4.98 14.38
C THR A 60 13.96 -3.92 14.70
N ARG A 61 15.17 -4.03 14.15
CA ARG A 61 16.25 -3.03 14.35
C ARG A 61 16.04 -1.75 13.54
N THR A 62 15.47 -1.84 12.35
CA THR A 62 15.30 -0.70 11.43
C THR A 62 14.25 0.30 11.93
N GLY A 63 13.28 -0.12 12.75
CA GLY A 63 12.24 0.76 13.30
C GLY A 63 12.60 1.53 14.58
N ARG A 64 13.84 1.42 15.07
CA ARG A 64 14.30 2.08 16.32
C ARG A 64 15.31 3.23 16.11
N VAL A 65 15.34 3.82 14.90
CA VAL A 65 16.17 5.00 14.61
C VAL A 65 15.40 6.29 14.82
#